data_AF-A0A239PC58-F1
#
_entry.id   AF-A0A239PC58-F1
#
_cell.length_a   1.000
_cell.length_b   1.000
_cell.length_c   1.000
_cell.angle_alpha   90.00
_cell.angle_beta   90.00
_cell.angle_gamma   90.00
#
_symmetry.space_group_name_H-M   'P 1'
#
loop_
_entity.id
_entity.type
_entity.pdbx_description
1 polymer ?
#
loop_
_entity_poly.entity_id
_entity_poly.type
_entity_poly.pdbx_seq_one_letter_code
_entity_poly.pdbx_strand_id
1 'polypeptide(L)'
;MIGTWPGDRPEGLQDALAGALSVGIGDLDLDSARRGFLAEGYDFPTWLAAFVARYSELKVVWRATRGGVNELDTSVVAALDATHGNVRLFGQRLGKRVLPVGMVFETEEQLLLAANGEIWIGGDAGLQRVGPDFEVSVKSLINNDWDKTFVYRGYSTPGTW
;
A
#
# COMPACT_ATOMS: atom_id res chain seq x y z
N MET A 1 5.94 -5.76 21.69
CA MET A 1 6.23 -7.20 21.78
C MET A 1 6.09 -7.71 20.35
N ILE A 2 7.18 -8.07 19.69
CA ILE A 2 7.14 -8.55 18.30
C ILE A 2 6.47 -9.92 18.34
N GLY A 3 5.29 -10.04 17.73
CA GLY A 3 4.55 -11.30 17.69
C GLY A 3 5.35 -12.40 17.01
N THR A 4 5.18 -13.63 17.47
CA THR A 4 5.75 -14.82 16.83
C THR A 4 5.18 -14.98 15.43
N TRP A 5 6.03 -14.86 14.42
CA TRP A 5 5.71 -15.00 13.00
C TRP A 5 5.23 -16.43 12.69
N PRO A 6 4.05 -16.64 12.08
CA PRO A 6 3.75 -17.89 11.42
C PRO A 6 4.63 -18.05 10.16
N GLY A 7 5.02 -19.29 9.84
CA GLY A 7 6.08 -19.64 8.87
C GLY A 7 5.89 -19.17 7.43
N ASP A 8 7.02 -19.18 6.69
CA ASP A 8 7.24 -18.86 5.26
C ASP A 8 6.92 -17.43 4.78
N ARG A 9 7.13 -16.42 5.62
CA ARG A 9 7.29 -15.03 5.14
C ARG A 9 8.73 -14.79 4.64
N PRO A 10 8.95 -13.87 3.70
CA PRO A 10 10.25 -13.68 3.04
C PRO A 10 11.33 -13.20 4.01
N GLU A 11 12.57 -13.69 3.85
CA GLU A 11 13.71 -13.21 4.64
C GLU A 11 13.85 -11.68 4.61
N GLY A 12 13.57 -11.04 3.47
CA GLY A 12 13.67 -9.58 3.30
C GLY A 12 12.58 -8.76 4.03
N LEU A 13 11.44 -9.36 4.39
CA LEU A 13 10.36 -8.64 5.07
C LEU A 13 10.71 -8.31 6.53
N GLN A 14 11.48 -9.16 7.22
CA GLN A 14 11.92 -8.87 8.59
C GLN A 14 12.82 -7.63 8.62
N ASP A 15 13.77 -7.57 7.70
CA ASP A 15 14.66 -6.41 7.54
C ASP A 15 13.89 -5.15 7.15
N ALA A 16 12.86 -5.28 6.30
CA ALA A 16 12.01 -4.17 5.91
C ALA A 16 11.21 -3.58 7.09
N LEU A 17 10.86 -4.42 8.07
CA LEU A 17 10.08 -4.04 9.25
C LEU A 17 10.95 -3.54 10.42
N ALA A 18 12.27 -3.48 10.24
CA ALA A 18 13.18 -2.90 11.21
C ALA A 18 12.80 -1.43 11.47
N GLY A 19 12.47 -1.10 12.72
CA GLY A 19 12.00 0.24 13.11
C GLY A 19 10.48 0.35 13.33
N ALA A 20 9.71 -0.70 13.01
CA ALA A 20 8.30 -0.78 13.38
C ALA A 20 8.13 -0.85 14.91
N LEU A 21 7.10 -0.18 15.43
CA LEU A 21 6.65 -0.26 16.82
C LEU A 21 5.84 -1.53 17.08
N SER A 22 4.99 -1.89 16.13
CA SER A 22 4.23 -3.14 16.15
C SER A 22 4.03 -3.67 14.74
N VAL A 23 3.94 -4.99 14.67
CA VAL A 23 3.57 -5.71 13.46
C VAL A 23 2.49 -6.71 13.84
N GLY A 24 1.37 -6.66 13.14
CA GLY A 24 0.29 -7.63 13.20
C GLY A 24 0.21 -8.39 11.89
N ILE A 25 -0.04 -9.69 11.98
CA ILE A 25 -0.32 -10.54 10.83
C ILE A 25 -1.65 -11.25 11.09
N GLY A 26 -2.59 -11.08 10.18
CA GLY A 26 -3.85 -11.79 10.17
C GLY A 26 -3.83 -13.05 9.30
N ASP A 27 -4.90 -13.82 9.41
CA ASP A 27 -5.12 -15.01 8.60
C ASP A 27 -5.64 -14.64 7.21
N LEU A 28 -5.06 -15.27 6.18
CA LEU A 28 -5.46 -15.06 4.79
C LEU A 28 -6.26 -16.25 4.25
N ASP A 29 -7.45 -15.96 3.73
CA ASP A 29 -8.16 -16.83 2.78
C ASP A 29 -8.07 -16.21 1.38
N LEU A 30 -7.18 -16.76 0.54
CA LEU A 30 -6.93 -16.25 -0.80
C LEU A 30 -8.16 -16.35 -1.73
N ASP A 31 -9.00 -17.37 -1.55
CA ASP A 31 -10.21 -17.52 -2.36
C ASP A 31 -11.27 -16.49 -1.96
N SER A 32 -11.41 -16.22 -0.66
CA SER A 32 -12.22 -15.11 -0.16
C SER A 32 -11.68 -13.76 -0.64
N ALA A 33 -10.37 -13.55 -0.59
CA ALA A 33 -9.74 -12.33 -1.09
C ALA A 33 -10.06 -12.11 -2.58
N ARG A 34 -9.85 -13.13 -3.41
CA ARG A 34 -10.17 -13.09 -4.85
C ARG A 34 -11.63 -12.74 -5.08
N ARG A 35 -12.56 -13.36 -4.36
CA ARG A 35 -14.00 -13.04 -4.48
C ARG A 35 -14.28 -11.60 -4.12
N GLY A 36 -13.66 -11.07 -3.05
CA GLY A 36 -13.81 -9.68 -2.63
C GLY A 36 -13.40 -8.69 -3.73
N PHE A 37 -12.19 -8.83 -4.28
CA PHE A 37 -11.73 -7.98 -5.39
C PHE A 37 -12.66 -8.04 -6.60
N LEU A 38 -13.06 -9.25 -7.02
CA LEU A 38 -13.97 -9.41 -8.16
C LEU A 38 -15.36 -8.82 -7.90
N ALA A 39 -15.87 -8.91 -6.66
CA ALA A 39 -17.18 -8.37 -6.28
C ALA A 39 -17.21 -6.84 -6.29
N GLU A 40 -16.12 -6.19 -5.89
CA GLU A 40 -15.97 -4.72 -6.01
C GLU A 40 -15.74 -4.28 -7.46
N GLY A 41 -15.43 -5.22 -8.36
CA GLY A 41 -15.21 -4.96 -9.79
C GLY A 41 -13.75 -4.72 -10.15
N TYR A 42 -12.82 -5.01 -9.24
CA TYR A 42 -11.41 -5.13 -9.56
C TYR A 42 -11.14 -6.47 -10.24
N ASP A 43 -10.26 -6.44 -11.23
CA ASP A 43 -9.65 -7.66 -11.73
C ASP A 43 -8.72 -8.28 -10.66
N PHE A 44 -8.52 -9.60 -10.74
CA PHE A 44 -7.59 -10.32 -9.85
C PHE A 44 -6.47 -11.02 -10.65
N PRO A 45 -5.51 -10.26 -11.22
CA PRO A 45 -4.43 -10.82 -12.02
C PRO A 45 -3.41 -11.57 -11.16
N THR A 46 -2.57 -12.40 -11.80
CA THR A 46 -1.56 -13.24 -11.12
C THR A 46 -0.60 -12.45 -10.23
N TRP A 47 -0.23 -11.23 -10.63
CA TRP A 47 0.63 -10.37 -9.82
C TRP A 47 -0.04 -9.84 -8.56
N LEU A 48 -1.36 -9.57 -8.59
CA LEU A 48 -2.11 -9.22 -7.39
C LEU A 48 -2.29 -10.44 -6.50
N ALA A 49 -2.59 -11.60 -7.07
CA ALA A 49 -2.70 -12.86 -6.32
C ALA A 49 -1.38 -13.18 -5.58
N ALA A 50 -0.24 -13.00 -6.25
CA ALA A 50 1.08 -13.19 -5.65
C ALA A 50 1.36 -12.19 -4.52
N PHE A 51 0.95 -10.93 -4.67
CA PHE A 51 1.05 -9.94 -3.60
C PHE A 51 0.18 -10.34 -2.40
N VAL A 52 -1.10 -10.64 -2.63
CA VAL A 52 -2.06 -10.96 -1.57
C VAL A 52 -1.59 -12.18 -0.78
N ALA A 53 -1.20 -13.25 -1.47
CA ALA A 53 -0.68 -14.47 -0.84
C ALA A 53 0.52 -14.22 0.07
N ARG A 54 1.34 -13.20 -0.22
CA ARG A 54 2.62 -12.97 0.45
C ARG A 54 2.60 -11.86 1.48
N TYR A 55 1.77 -10.84 1.26
CA TYR A 55 1.83 -9.57 2.00
C TYR A 55 0.50 -9.09 2.56
N SER A 56 -0.64 -9.68 2.19
CA SER A 56 -1.91 -9.26 2.78
C SER A 56 -2.02 -9.60 4.26
N GLU A 57 -2.99 -8.94 4.89
CA GLU A 57 -3.28 -9.04 6.32
C GLU A 57 -2.09 -8.61 7.19
N LEU A 58 -1.21 -7.76 6.67
CA LEU A 58 -0.11 -7.16 7.39
C LEU A 58 -0.55 -5.78 7.91
N LYS A 59 -0.44 -5.59 9.22
CA LYS A 59 -0.55 -4.28 9.88
C LYS A 59 0.80 -3.88 10.44
N VAL A 60 1.27 -2.69 10.09
CA VAL A 60 2.56 -2.17 10.58
C VAL A 60 2.33 -0.79 11.17
N VAL A 61 2.84 -0.56 12.37
CA VAL A 61 2.78 0.75 13.03
C VAL A 61 4.20 1.24 13.27
N TRP A 62 4.50 2.49 12.97
CA TRP A 62 5.80 3.12 13.24
C TRP A 62 5.67 4.57 13.71
N ARG A 63 6.75 5.17 14.21
CA ARG A 63 6.73 6.55 14.68
C ARG A 63 6.69 7.53 13.51
N ALA A 64 5.77 8.48 13.56
CA ALA A 64 5.79 9.62 12.66
C ALA A 64 6.89 10.61 13.05
N THR A 65 7.50 11.27 12.07
CA THR A 65 8.59 12.24 12.30
C THR A 65 8.16 13.47 13.11
N ARG A 66 6.88 13.85 13.04
CA ARG A 66 6.31 15.03 13.72
C ARG A 66 5.57 14.70 15.03
N GLY A 67 5.79 13.51 15.59
CA GLY A 67 5.00 12.97 16.70
C GLY A 67 3.75 12.24 16.20
N GLY A 68 3.23 11.31 17.00
CA GLY A 68 2.17 10.37 16.60
C GLY A 68 2.71 9.07 16.00
N VAL A 69 1.83 8.31 15.39
CA VAL A 69 2.14 7.05 14.72
C VAL A 69 1.63 7.05 13.29
N ASN A 70 2.29 6.30 12.43
CA ASN A 70 1.78 5.96 11.12
C ASN A 70 1.36 4.50 11.13
N GLU A 71 0.36 4.15 10.32
CA GLU A 71 -0.08 2.79 10.09
C GLU A 71 0.02 2.42 8.60
N LEU A 72 0.29 1.16 8.34
CA LEU A 72 0.15 0.50 7.04
C LEU A 72 -0.76 -0.69 7.28
N ASP A 73 -1.83 -0.81 6.51
CA ASP A 73 -2.77 -1.92 6.56
C ASP A 73 -2.95 -2.51 5.16
N THR A 74 -2.45 -3.72 4.94
CA THR A 74 -2.61 -4.46 3.67
C THR A 74 -3.68 -5.54 3.74
N SER A 75 -4.56 -5.50 4.73
CA SER A 75 -5.73 -6.37 4.77
C SER A 75 -6.55 -6.18 3.50
N VAL A 76 -7.20 -7.26 3.06
CA VAL A 76 -8.11 -7.19 1.91
C VAL A 76 -9.22 -6.18 2.17
N VAL A 77 -9.69 -6.08 3.41
CA VAL A 77 -10.69 -5.09 3.81
C VAL A 77 -10.19 -3.67 3.55
N ALA A 78 -8.98 -3.32 4.02
CA ALA A 78 -8.39 -2.01 3.76
C ALA A 78 -8.14 -1.75 2.27
N ALA A 79 -7.70 -2.77 1.52
CA ALA A 79 -7.49 -2.65 0.09
C ALA A 79 -8.79 -2.37 -0.68
N LEU A 80 -9.92 -2.96 -0.26
CA LEU A 80 -11.22 -2.80 -0.92
C LEU A 80 -11.96 -1.52 -0.52
N ASP A 81 -11.57 -0.87 0.57
CA ASP A 81 -12.09 0.46 0.95
C ASP A 81 -11.66 1.56 -0.04
N ALA A 82 -10.65 1.28 -0.87
CA ALA A 82 -10.21 2.19 -1.91
C ALA A 82 -11.32 2.50 -2.94
N THR A 83 -11.63 3.79 -3.10
CA THR A 83 -12.60 4.24 -4.10
C THR A 83 -12.15 3.88 -5.53
N HIS A 84 -12.97 3.10 -6.22
CA HIS A 84 -12.74 2.67 -7.61
C HIS A 84 -12.39 3.80 -8.58
N GLY A 85 -13.09 4.94 -8.45
CA GLY A 85 -12.85 6.12 -9.28
C GLY A 85 -11.44 6.68 -9.11
N ASN A 86 -10.93 6.69 -7.88
CA ASN A 86 -9.58 7.17 -7.57
C ASN A 86 -8.52 6.23 -8.12
N VAL A 87 -8.63 4.93 -7.87
CA VAL A 87 -7.68 3.93 -8.40
C VAL A 87 -7.60 4.01 -9.93
N ARG A 88 -8.74 4.10 -10.62
CA ARG A 88 -8.79 4.25 -12.08
C ARG A 88 -8.10 5.54 -12.54
N LEU A 89 -8.39 6.67 -11.88
CA LEU A 89 -7.75 7.95 -12.18
C LEU A 89 -6.24 7.84 -11.99
N PHE A 90 -5.77 7.22 -10.91
CA PHE A 90 -4.36 7.04 -10.63
C PHE A 90 -3.65 6.21 -11.70
N GLY A 91 -4.25 5.08 -12.11
CA GLY A 91 -3.71 4.27 -13.20
C GLY A 91 -3.60 5.04 -14.52
N GLN A 92 -4.61 5.85 -14.85
CA GLN A 92 -4.58 6.72 -16.03
C GLN A 92 -3.44 7.75 -15.95
N ARG A 93 -3.24 8.38 -14.79
CA ARG A 93 -2.17 9.37 -14.58
C ARG A 93 -0.78 8.76 -14.66
N LEU A 94 -0.60 7.54 -14.18
CA LEU A 94 0.67 6.82 -14.23
C LEU A 94 0.95 6.18 -15.60
N GLY A 95 -0.03 6.19 -16.52
CA GLY A 95 0.07 5.50 -17.80
C GLY A 95 0.25 3.98 -17.66
N LYS A 96 -0.13 3.42 -16.50
CA LYS A 96 0.03 2.00 -16.18
C LYS A 96 -1.10 1.50 -15.29
N ARG A 97 -1.34 0.20 -15.34
CA ARG A 97 -2.33 -0.44 -14.49
C ARG A 97 -1.82 -0.53 -13.05
N VAL A 98 -2.66 -0.11 -12.12
CA VAL A 98 -2.46 -0.23 -10.66
C VAL A 98 -3.71 -0.83 -10.02
N LEU A 99 -3.55 -1.52 -8.89
CA LEU A 99 -4.64 -2.05 -8.07
C LEU A 99 -4.37 -1.69 -6.60
N PRO A 100 -5.43 -1.49 -5.78
CA PRO A 100 -5.23 -1.20 -4.37
C PRO A 100 -4.81 -2.49 -3.65
N VAL A 101 -3.92 -2.31 -2.68
CA VAL A 101 -3.36 -3.41 -1.88
C VAL A 101 -3.35 -3.09 -0.39
N GLY A 102 -3.90 -1.94 -0.01
CA GLY A 102 -4.00 -1.52 1.38
C GLY A 102 -4.16 0.00 1.50
N MET A 103 -3.96 0.46 2.73
CA MET A 103 -3.98 1.87 3.12
C MET A 103 -2.74 2.20 3.93
N VAL A 104 -2.33 3.45 3.91
CA VAL A 104 -1.16 3.94 4.65
C VAL A 104 -1.41 5.33 5.22
N PHE A 105 -0.77 5.59 6.37
CA PHE A 105 -0.90 6.79 7.20
C PHE A 105 -2.29 7.01 7.80
N GLU A 106 -2.38 7.92 8.78
CA GLU A 106 -3.65 8.29 9.43
C GLU A 106 -4.61 8.99 8.48
N THR A 107 -4.10 9.55 7.38
CA THR A 107 -4.88 10.21 6.32
C THR A 107 -5.47 9.24 5.31
N GLU A 108 -5.35 7.93 5.55
CA GLU A 108 -5.98 6.88 4.74
C GLU A 108 -5.58 7.03 3.25
N GLU A 109 -4.29 7.25 2.96
CA GLU A 109 -3.82 7.19 1.58
C GLU A 109 -3.87 5.76 1.05
N GLN A 110 -4.29 5.61 -0.21
CA GLN A 110 -4.36 4.32 -0.87
C GLN A 110 -2.96 3.81 -1.18
N LEU A 111 -2.67 2.59 -0.74
CA LEU A 111 -1.49 1.86 -1.16
C LEU A 111 -1.79 1.12 -2.46
N LEU A 112 -1.02 1.42 -3.50
CA LEU A 112 -1.26 0.94 -4.85
C LEU A 112 -0.11 0.07 -5.32
N LEU A 113 -0.43 -1.08 -5.90
CA LEU A 113 0.50 -1.98 -6.57
C LEU A 113 0.39 -1.83 -8.08
N ALA A 114 1.49 -1.48 -8.73
CA ALA A 114 1.60 -1.51 -10.17
C ALA A 114 1.92 -2.92 -10.67
N ALA A 115 1.54 -3.22 -11.93
CA ALA A 115 1.77 -4.54 -12.52
C ALA A 115 3.26 -4.96 -12.61
N ASN A 116 4.19 -4.01 -12.52
CA ASN A 116 5.64 -4.24 -12.48
C ASN A 116 6.20 -4.41 -11.05
N GLY A 117 5.35 -4.44 -10.03
CA GLY A 117 5.75 -4.60 -8.62
C GLY A 117 5.96 -3.29 -7.85
N GLU A 118 6.01 -2.14 -8.54
CA GLU A 118 6.22 -0.86 -7.87
C GLU A 118 5.07 -0.51 -6.92
N ILE A 119 5.42 0.10 -5.79
CA ILE A 119 4.45 0.60 -4.81
C ILE A 119 4.33 2.10 -4.92
N TRP A 120 3.08 2.54 -4.90
CA TRP A 120 2.69 3.93 -4.96
C TRP A 120 1.74 4.24 -3.81
N ILE A 121 1.72 5.51 -3.40
CA ILE A 121 0.69 6.04 -2.52
C ILE A 121 -0.13 7.08 -3.28
N GLY A 122 -1.45 6.98 -3.15
CA GLY A 122 -2.40 7.85 -3.82
C GLY A 122 -3.40 8.44 -2.83
N GLY A 123 -3.51 9.76 -2.83
CA GLY A 123 -4.48 10.48 -2.02
C GLY A 123 -4.79 11.85 -2.61
N ASP A 124 -5.42 12.72 -1.83
CA ASP A 124 -5.84 14.06 -2.27
C ASP A 124 -4.69 14.93 -2.77
N ALA A 125 -3.52 14.81 -2.14
CA ALA A 125 -2.33 15.53 -2.56
C ALA A 125 -1.78 15.04 -3.91
N GLY A 126 -2.15 13.84 -4.32
CA GLY A 126 -1.80 13.21 -5.59
C GLY A 126 -1.05 11.89 -5.41
N LEU A 127 -0.10 11.63 -6.31
CA LEU A 127 0.61 10.34 -6.38
C LEU A 127 2.10 10.48 -6.07
N GLN A 128 2.62 9.56 -5.26
CA GLN A 128 4.05 9.42 -5.01
C GLN A 128 4.48 7.97 -5.17
N ARG A 129 5.68 7.77 -5.73
CA ARG A 129 6.31 6.45 -5.81
C ARG A 129 7.05 6.21 -4.50
N VAL A 130 6.78 5.07 -3.86
CA VAL A 130 7.46 4.70 -2.62
C VAL A 130 8.71 3.88 -2.92
N GLY A 131 8.59 2.87 -3.78
CA GLY A 131 9.69 1.96 -4.07
C GLY A 131 9.45 0.99 -5.22
N PRO A 132 10.50 0.24 -5.61
CA PRO A 132 10.46 -0.71 -6.71
C PRO A 132 9.69 -1.99 -6.40
N ASP A 133 9.55 -2.34 -5.12
CA ASP A 133 8.83 -3.51 -4.61
C ASP A 133 8.30 -3.23 -3.20
N PHE A 134 7.51 -4.15 -2.67
CA PHE A 134 6.84 -3.96 -1.38
C PHE A 134 7.79 -3.88 -0.19
N GLU A 135 8.80 -4.75 -0.10
CA GLU A 135 9.71 -4.81 1.05
C GLU A 135 10.56 -3.54 1.13
N VAL A 136 11.12 -3.10 -0.01
CA VAL A 136 11.84 -1.82 -0.09
C VAL A 136 10.93 -0.66 0.27
N SER A 137 9.67 -0.67 -0.19
CA SER A 137 8.73 0.41 0.08
C SER A 137 8.35 0.51 1.56
N VAL A 138 8.10 -0.62 2.23
CA VAL A 138 7.83 -0.66 3.67
C VAL A 138 9.00 -0.10 4.47
N LYS A 139 10.22 -0.55 4.13
CA LYS A 139 11.45 -0.03 4.74
C LYS A 139 11.55 1.49 4.57
N SER A 140 11.27 1.97 3.36
CA SER A 140 11.32 3.39 3.04
C SER A 140 10.28 4.23 3.76
N LEU A 141 9.07 3.71 3.96
CA LEU A 141 8.01 4.35 4.74
C LEU A 141 8.41 4.47 6.21
N ILE A 142 8.93 3.39 6.79
CA ILE A 142 9.38 3.36 8.20
C ILE A 142 10.54 4.33 8.42
N ASN A 143 11.52 4.33 7.52
CA ASN A 143 12.70 5.21 7.60
C ASN A 143 12.45 6.64 7.10
N ASN A 144 11.27 6.91 6.56
CA ASN A 144 10.90 8.19 5.95
C ASN A 144 11.83 8.62 4.78
N ASP A 145 12.35 7.66 4.01
CA ASP A 145 13.44 7.86 3.04
C ASP A 145 13.02 7.81 1.55
N TRP A 146 11.73 7.71 1.24
CA TRP A 146 11.24 7.73 -0.15
C TRP A 146 11.19 9.15 -0.75
N ASP A 147 11.13 9.20 -2.09
CA ASP A 147 10.92 10.43 -2.85
C ASP A 147 9.49 10.95 -2.70
N LYS A 148 9.35 12.06 -1.96
CA LYS A 148 8.06 12.73 -1.70
C LYS A 148 7.66 13.69 -2.82
N THR A 149 8.30 13.58 -3.98
CA THR A 149 7.89 14.34 -5.17
C THR A 149 6.60 13.77 -5.73
N PHE A 150 5.59 14.63 -5.82
CA PHE A 150 4.33 14.28 -6.46
C PHE A 150 4.49 14.26 -7.98
N VAL A 151 4.21 13.10 -8.60
CA VAL A 151 4.17 12.99 -10.07
C VAL A 151 2.89 13.59 -10.66
N TYR A 152 1.91 13.85 -9.80
CA TYR A 152 0.68 14.58 -10.07
C TYR A 152 0.25 15.27 -8.78
N ARG A 153 -0.12 16.56 -8.82
CA ARG A 153 -0.74 17.26 -7.68
C ARG A 153 -2.26 17.27 -7.86
N GLY A 154 -2.99 16.74 -6.88
CA GLY A 154 -4.44 16.98 -6.81
C GLY A 154 -4.73 18.47 -6.63
N TYR A 155 -5.68 18.99 -7.40
CA TYR A 155 -6.07 20.41 -7.50
C TYR A 155 -4.91 21.41 -7.66
N SER A 156 -4.44 21.59 -8.90
CA SER A 156 -4.13 22.94 -9.37
C SER A 156 -5.44 23.59 -9.82
N THR A 157 -6.06 24.42 -8.99
CA THR A 157 -6.88 25.51 -9.53
C THR A 157 -5.96 26.31 -10.47
N PRO A 158 -6.30 26.48 -11.76
CA PRO A 158 -5.63 27.48 -12.57
C PRO A 158 -5.80 28.82 -11.86
N GLY A 159 -4.70 29.51 -11.61
CA GLY A 159 -4.72 30.82 -10.98
C GLY A 159 -5.66 31.75 -11.75
N THR A 160 -6.55 32.39 -11.02
CA THR A 160 -6.98 33.75 -11.37
C THR A 160 -5.96 34.66 -10.71
N TRP A 161 -5.05 35.19 -11.54
CA TRP A 161 -4.36 36.44 -11.25
C TRP A 161 -5.33 37.60 -11.49
#